data_AF-A0A354IYU7-F1
#
_entry.id   AF-A0A354IYU7-F1
#
_cell.length_a   1.000
_cell.length_b   1.000
_cell.length_c   1.000
_cell.angle_alpha   90.00
_cell.angle_beta   90.00
_cell.angle_gamma   90.00
#
_symmetry.space_group_name_H-M   'P 1'
#
loop_
_entity.id
_entity.type
_entity.pdbx_description
1 polymer ?
#
loop_
_entity_poly.entity_id
_entity_poly.type
_entity_poly.pdbx_seq_one_letter_code
_entity_poly.pdbx_strand_id
1 'polypeptide(L)'
;MEGIDEYAVLATPETGVCRIMASANVSVVNGSGDQIKEKVDQLAELMATKYGKHSSKTNYLGEDVYRRNPQYWMMALKEDSAIYGYTWKTGKTEVALPTDIDRIEISAGATQSDSGWAQIRYTFKNMDSCMKDSKNRKAASL
;
A
#
# COMPACT_ATOMS: atom_id res chain seq x y z
N MET A 1 6.18 -15.13 11.21
CA MET A 1 5.92 -13.88 10.47
C MET A 1 5.80 -12.78 11.51
N GLU A 2 6.92 -12.32 12.05
CA GLU A 2 6.93 -11.14 12.92
C GLU A 2 6.78 -9.89 12.05
N GLY A 3 6.03 -8.89 12.53
CA GLY A 3 5.97 -7.57 11.90
C GLY A 3 4.93 -7.38 10.81
N ILE A 4 3.84 -8.16 10.80
CA ILE A 4 2.54 -7.81 10.20
C ILE A 4 1.49 -7.95 11.30
N ASP A 5 0.67 -6.94 11.50
CA ASP A 5 -0.28 -6.84 12.61
C ASP A 5 -1.72 -7.14 12.18
N GLU A 6 -2.08 -6.77 10.94
CA GLU A 6 -3.44 -6.90 10.44
C GLU A 6 -3.47 -7.47 9.02
N TYR A 7 -4.48 -8.31 8.76
CA TYR A 7 -4.84 -8.76 7.42
C TYR A 7 -6.28 -8.43 7.11
N ALA A 8 -6.53 -7.88 5.93
CA ALA A 8 -7.87 -7.61 5.43
C ALA A 8 -8.04 -8.16 4.02
N VAL A 9 -9.22 -8.72 3.74
CA VAL A 9 -9.56 -9.30 2.45
C VAL A 9 -10.84 -8.65 1.95
N LEU A 10 -10.82 -8.17 0.71
CA LEU A 10 -12.03 -7.80 -0.02
C LEU A 10 -12.44 -8.95 -0.91
N ALA A 11 -13.63 -9.48 -0.67
CA ALA A 11 -14.22 -10.54 -1.48
C ALA A 11 -15.72 -10.34 -1.67
N THR A 12 -16.24 -10.88 -2.78
CA THR A 12 -17.67 -10.97 -3.06
C THR A 12 -18.08 -12.42 -3.31
N PRO A 13 -19.31 -12.84 -2.96
CA PRO A 13 -19.82 -14.16 -3.35
C PRO A 13 -19.76 -14.39 -4.86
N GLU A 14 -19.94 -13.34 -5.66
CA GLU A 14 -20.02 -13.44 -7.12
C GLU A 14 -18.66 -13.44 -7.81
N THR A 15 -17.66 -12.68 -7.32
CA THR A 15 -16.33 -12.55 -7.96
C THR A 15 -15.17 -13.14 -7.17
N GLY A 16 -15.42 -13.64 -5.96
CA GLY A 16 -14.39 -14.20 -5.09
C GLY A 16 -13.49 -13.12 -4.49
N VAL A 17 -12.22 -13.44 -4.24
CA VAL A 17 -11.23 -12.51 -3.66
C VAL A 17 -10.75 -11.52 -4.71
N CYS A 18 -10.76 -10.23 -4.36
CA CYS A 18 -10.42 -9.13 -5.26
C CYS A 18 -9.20 -8.34 -4.77
N ARG A 19 -8.99 -8.32 -3.46
CA ARG A 19 -7.86 -7.64 -2.82
C ARG A 19 -7.48 -8.32 -1.52
N ILE A 20 -6.18 -8.41 -1.28
CA ILE A 20 -5.62 -8.80 0.02
C ILE A 20 -4.72 -7.66 0.49
N MET A 21 -4.87 -7.26 1.74
CA MET A 21 -4.06 -6.25 2.41
C MET A 21 -3.42 -6.85 3.66
N ALA A 22 -2.15 -6.55 3.86
CA ALA A 22 -1.40 -6.93 5.05
C ALA A 22 -0.67 -5.68 5.57
N SER A 23 -0.98 -5.26 6.79
CA SER A 23 -0.49 -4.01 7.38
C SER A 23 0.43 -4.29 8.56
N ALA A 24 1.57 -3.61 8.58
CA ALA A 24 2.45 -3.50 9.73
C ALA A 24 2.30 -2.11 10.34
N ASN A 25 1.94 -2.04 11.62
CA ASN A 25 1.93 -0.82 12.39
C ASN A 25 3.37 -0.40 12.71
N VAL A 26 3.62 0.89 12.64
CA VAL A 26 4.95 1.47 12.88
C VAL A 26 4.78 2.68 13.78
N SER A 27 5.42 2.63 14.95
CA SER A 27 5.63 3.80 15.79
C SER A 27 6.88 4.52 15.31
N VAL A 28 6.80 5.84 15.13
CA VAL A 28 7.93 6.68 14.73
C VAL A 28 8.37 7.54 15.90
N VAL A 29 9.68 7.72 16.07
CA VAL A 29 10.21 8.54 17.19
C VAL A 29 10.18 10.04 16.88
N ASN A 30 9.99 10.42 15.62
CA ASN A 30 9.90 11.80 15.16
C ASN A 30 9.06 11.91 13.88
N GLY A 31 8.63 13.13 13.53
CA GLY A 31 7.74 13.37 12.39
C GLY A 31 8.38 13.24 10.99
N SER A 32 9.64 12.82 10.87
CA SER A 32 10.30 12.60 9.58
C SER A 32 9.88 11.31 8.88
N GLY A 33 9.30 10.37 9.63
CA GLY A 33 8.78 9.10 9.14
C GLY A 33 9.84 8.10 8.68
N ASP A 34 11.08 8.25 9.12
CA ASP A 34 12.19 7.39 8.72
C ASP A 34 11.92 5.90 9.00
N GLN A 35 11.33 5.56 10.15
CA GLN A 35 10.99 4.16 10.47
C GLN A 35 9.91 3.59 9.53
N ILE A 36 8.97 4.41 9.06
CA ILE A 36 7.95 3.96 8.09
C ILE A 36 8.59 3.72 6.72
N LYS A 37 9.47 4.63 6.27
CA LYS A 37 10.21 4.47 5.02
C LYS A 37 11.05 3.20 5.05
N GLU A 38 11.78 3.00 6.15
CA GLU A 38 12.59 1.79 6.37
C GLU A 38 11.72 0.53 6.32
N LYS A 39 10.57 0.51 7.01
CA LYS A 39 9.67 -0.65 6.98
C LYS A 39 9.12 -0.91 5.57
N VAL A 40 8.75 0.13 4.83
CA VAL A 40 8.28 0.01 3.43
C VAL A 40 9.40 -0.52 2.53
N ASP A 41 10.64 -0.04 2.70
CA ASP A 41 11.81 -0.49 1.96
C ASP A 41 12.14 -1.97 2.25
N GLN A 42 12.14 -2.36 3.52
CA GLN A 42 12.32 -3.76 3.94
C GLN A 42 11.26 -4.69 3.32
N LEU A 43 9.98 -4.28 3.34
CA LEU A 43 8.90 -5.06 2.72
C LEU A 43 9.09 -5.14 1.19
N ALA A 44 9.60 -4.08 0.55
CA ALA A 44 9.86 -4.07 -0.88
C ALA A 44 11.03 -4.98 -1.28
N GLU A 45 12.09 -5.01 -0.48
CA GLU A 45 13.20 -5.96 -0.66
C GLU A 45 12.73 -7.40 -0.53
N LEU A 46 11.90 -7.70 0.47
CA LEU A 46 11.27 -9.02 0.61
C LEU A 46 10.42 -9.38 -0.61
N MET A 47 9.59 -8.47 -1.11
CA MET A 47 8.81 -8.72 -2.33
C MET A 47 9.68 -8.95 -3.55
N ALA A 48 10.81 -8.26 -3.65
CA ALA A 48 11.73 -8.42 -4.77
C ALA A 48 12.35 -9.82 -4.83
N THR A 49 12.50 -10.52 -3.71
CA THR A 49 12.97 -11.92 -3.69
C THR A 49 12.03 -12.87 -4.44
N LYS A 50 10.73 -12.55 -4.49
CA LYS A 50 9.70 -13.40 -5.10
C LYS A 50 9.24 -12.90 -6.48
N TYR A 51 9.10 -11.59 -6.64
CA TYR A 51 8.49 -10.97 -7.81
C TYR A 51 9.48 -10.16 -8.66
N GLY A 52 10.78 -10.24 -8.37
CA GLY A 52 11.81 -9.47 -9.06
C GLY A 52 11.72 -7.97 -8.76
N LYS A 53 12.44 -7.15 -9.52
CA LYS A 53 12.45 -5.70 -9.30
C LYS A 53 11.06 -5.08 -9.50
N HIS A 54 10.73 -4.12 -8.65
CA HIS A 54 9.51 -3.32 -8.77
C HIS A 54 9.47 -2.55 -10.10
N SER A 55 8.26 -2.34 -10.61
CA SER A 55 8.01 -1.54 -11.82
C SER A 55 8.14 -0.03 -11.59
N SER A 56 7.89 0.45 -10.35
CA SER A 56 8.09 1.85 -9.97
C SER A 56 8.29 2.01 -8.46
N LYS A 57 9.08 3.00 -8.07
CA LYS A 57 9.17 3.55 -6.71
C LYS A 57 8.57 4.95 -6.73
N THR A 58 7.68 5.24 -5.79
CA THR A 58 7.10 6.57 -5.59
C THR A 58 7.71 7.17 -4.33
N ASN A 59 8.28 8.36 -4.47
CA ASN A 59 8.69 9.22 -3.37
C ASN A 59 8.27 10.64 -3.73
N TYR A 60 7.01 10.95 -3.45
CA TYR A 60 6.38 12.21 -3.81
C TYR A 60 6.14 13.05 -2.56
N LEU A 61 6.36 14.35 -2.70
CA LEU A 61 6.08 15.34 -1.67
C LEU A 61 5.55 16.61 -2.35
N GLY A 62 4.25 16.84 -2.22
CA GLY A 62 3.49 17.80 -3.02
C GLY A 62 3.82 19.25 -2.71
N GLU A 63 4.00 19.60 -1.45
CA GLU A 63 4.24 21.00 -1.07
C GLU A 63 5.73 21.29 -0.81
N ASP A 64 6.17 22.48 -1.25
CA ASP A 64 7.49 23.01 -0.95
C ASP A 64 7.73 23.16 0.56
N VAL A 65 6.67 23.44 1.34
CA VAL A 65 6.78 23.60 2.80
C VAL A 65 7.30 22.34 3.47
N TYR A 66 6.85 21.16 3.04
CA TYR A 66 7.29 19.89 3.60
C TYR A 66 8.72 19.52 3.17
N ARG A 67 9.15 19.94 1.97
CA ARG A 67 10.56 19.75 1.54
C ARG A 67 11.52 20.56 2.41
N ARG A 68 11.13 21.77 2.81
CA ARG A 68 11.92 22.64 3.70
C ARG A 68 11.81 22.24 5.17
N ASN A 69 10.79 21.46 5.52
CA ASN A 69 10.49 21.05 6.89
C ASN A 69 10.27 19.53 6.97
N PRO A 70 11.35 18.73 6.85
CA PRO A 70 11.26 17.27 6.83
C PRO A 70 10.65 16.69 8.11
N GLN A 71 10.68 17.41 9.23
CA GLN A 71 10.04 17.01 10.49
C GLN A 71 8.51 16.93 10.42
N TYR A 72 7.88 17.46 9.37
CA TYR A 72 6.43 17.40 9.15
C TYR A 72 6.03 16.38 8.09
N TRP A 73 6.95 15.52 7.66
CA TRP A 73 6.66 14.52 6.62
C TRP A 73 5.50 13.58 7.02
N MET A 74 5.40 13.20 8.29
CA MET A 74 4.28 12.40 8.81
C MET A 74 2.92 13.10 8.69
N MET A 75 2.90 14.42 8.86
CA MET A 75 1.68 15.22 8.63
C MET A 75 1.34 15.26 7.14
N ALA A 76 2.33 15.49 6.29
CA ALA A 76 2.14 15.43 4.84
C ALA A 76 1.62 14.06 4.38
N LEU A 77 2.13 12.96 4.96
CA LEU A 77 1.67 11.61 4.67
C LEU A 77 0.22 11.38 5.14
N LYS A 78 -0.15 11.93 6.31
CA LYS A 78 -1.52 11.83 6.84
C LYS A 78 -2.52 12.61 5.99
N GLU A 79 -2.09 13.72 5.40
CA GLU A 79 -2.91 14.60 4.55
C GLU A 79 -2.82 14.24 3.06
N ASP A 80 -2.30 13.05 2.71
CA ASP A 80 -2.09 12.58 1.33
C ASP A 80 -1.24 13.52 0.45
N SER A 81 -0.50 14.44 1.07
CA SER A 81 0.44 15.37 0.44
C SER A 81 1.84 14.77 0.27
N ALA A 82 2.11 13.64 0.91
CA ALA A 82 3.28 12.79 0.67
C ALA A 82 2.84 11.38 0.26
N ILE A 83 3.59 10.77 -0.66
CA ILE A 83 3.37 9.37 -1.05
C ILE A 83 4.73 8.67 -1.06
N TYR A 84 4.82 7.55 -0.36
CA TYR A 84 6.01 6.70 -0.35
C TYR A 84 5.64 5.24 -0.54
N GLY A 85 6.23 4.59 -1.54
CA GLY A 85 5.89 3.21 -1.83
C GLY A 85 6.51 2.64 -3.10
N TYR A 86 6.16 1.39 -3.37
CA TYR A 86 6.63 0.59 -4.50
C TYR A 86 5.45 -0.08 -5.20
N THR A 87 5.59 -0.32 -6.49
CA THR A 87 4.57 -1.00 -7.29
C THR A 87 5.19 -2.04 -8.20
N TRP A 88 4.60 -3.23 -8.21
CA TRP A 88 4.77 -4.24 -9.24
C TRP A 88 3.49 -4.28 -10.04
N LYS A 89 3.55 -3.90 -11.32
CA LYS A 89 2.39 -3.91 -12.21
C LYS A 89 2.57 -4.97 -13.30
N THR A 90 1.52 -5.74 -13.55
CA THR A 90 1.50 -6.75 -14.62
C THR A 90 1.92 -6.13 -15.96
N GLY A 91 2.79 -6.85 -16.68
CA GLY A 91 3.38 -6.39 -17.94
C GLY A 91 4.51 -5.36 -17.81
N LYS A 92 4.92 -5.00 -16.57
CA LYS A 92 6.00 -4.02 -16.31
C LYS A 92 7.05 -4.51 -15.30
N THR A 93 7.08 -5.80 -15.01
CA THR A 93 7.99 -6.43 -14.05
C THR A 93 8.94 -7.41 -14.74
N GLU A 94 10.13 -7.62 -14.17
CA GLU A 94 11.11 -8.60 -14.67
C GLU A 94 10.57 -10.04 -14.58
N VAL A 95 9.90 -10.35 -13.48
CA VAL A 95 9.19 -11.61 -13.26
C VAL A 95 7.71 -11.36 -13.49
N ALA A 96 7.06 -12.19 -14.31
CA ALA A 96 5.63 -12.10 -14.52
C ALA A 96 4.88 -12.32 -13.19
N LEU A 97 3.95 -11.43 -12.87
CA LEU A 97 3.06 -11.65 -11.72
C LEU A 97 2.14 -12.85 -11.99
N PRO A 98 1.68 -13.57 -10.93
CA PRO A 98 0.67 -14.61 -11.06
C PRO A 98 -0.54 -14.13 -11.86
N THR A 99 -1.12 -15.03 -12.66
CA THR A 99 -2.11 -14.70 -13.69
C THR A 99 -3.28 -13.86 -13.21
N ASP A 100 -3.70 -14.00 -11.95
CA ASP A 100 -4.88 -13.30 -11.44
C ASP A 100 -4.56 -11.97 -10.74
N ILE A 101 -3.28 -11.65 -10.55
CA ILE A 101 -2.83 -10.40 -9.92
C ILE A 101 -2.65 -9.32 -11.00
N ASP A 102 -3.29 -8.17 -10.80
CA ASP A 102 -3.07 -6.97 -11.64
C ASP A 102 -1.84 -6.20 -11.16
N ARG A 103 -1.74 -6.00 -9.84
CA ARG A 103 -0.64 -5.27 -9.21
C ARG A 103 -0.41 -5.67 -7.77
N ILE A 104 0.82 -5.43 -7.31
CA ILE A 104 1.22 -5.45 -5.90
C ILE A 104 1.71 -4.04 -5.57
N GLU A 105 1.17 -3.46 -4.50
CA GLU A 105 1.56 -2.14 -4.00
C GLU A 105 2.09 -2.30 -2.58
N ILE A 106 3.18 -1.61 -2.26
CA ILE A 106 3.64 -1.43 -0.88
C ILE A 106 3.62 0.06 -0.62
N SER A 107 2.92 0.50 0.41
CA SER A 107 2.74 1.93 0.67
C SER A 107 2.85 2.26 2.14
N ALA A 108 3.36 3.46 2.41
CA ALA A 108 3.29 4.12 3.70
C ALA A 108 1.92 4.76 3.91
N GLY A 109 1.47 4.83 5.16
CA GLY A 109 0.38 5.71 5.60
C GLY A 109 0.62 6.17 7.03
N ALA A 110 0.04 7.32 7.41
CA ALA A 110 0.15 7.88 8.75
C ALA A 110 -1.23 7.96 9.41
N THR A 111 -1.30 7.56 10.68
CA THR A 111 -2.48 7.75 11.53
C THR A 111 -2.36 9.04 12.34
N GLN A 112 -1.15 9.30 12.85
CA GLN A 112 -0.79 10.50 13.61
C GLN A 112 0.64 10.94 13.25
N SER A 113 1.14 11.99 13.92
CA SER A 113 2.52 12.46 13.69
C SER A 113 3.59 11.48 14.20
N ASP A 114 3.22 10.56 15.10
CA ASP A 114 4.10 9.59 15.76
C ASP A 114 3.73 8.12 15.46
N SER A 115 2.74 7.89 14.61
CA SER A 115 2.24 6.55 14.28
C SER A 115 1.72 6.45 12.85
N GLY A 116 1.94 5.30 12.25
CA GLY A 116 1.45 4.98 10.92
C GLY A 116 1.60 3.51 10.62
N TRP A 117 1.63 3.18 9.34
CA TRP A 117 1.69 1.81 8.88
C TRP A 117 2.46 1.69 7.56
N ALA A 118 2.98 0.49 7.33
CA ALA A 118 3.43 0.02 6.03
C ALA A 118 2.50 -1.11 5.59
N GLN A 119 1.90 -1.01 4.41
CA GLN A 119 0.91 -1.97 3.92
C GLN A 119 1.36 -2.60 2.61
N ILE A 120 1.25 -3.91 2.52
CA ILE A 120 1.25 -4.65 1.26
C ILE A 120 -0.19 -4.78 0.79
N ARG A 121 -0.41 -4.52 -0.50
CA ARG A 121 -1.71 -4.66 -1.15
C ARG A 121 -1.57 -5.44 -2.45
N TYR A 122 -2.21 -6.60 -2.50
CA TYR A 122 -2.42 -7.36 -3.73
C TYR A 122 -3.77 -6.99 -4.31
N THR A 123 -3.80 -6.47 -5.54
CA THR A 123 -5.04 -6.21 -6.27
C THR A 123 -5.14 -7.16 -7.44
N PHE A 124 -6.28 -7.85 -7.54
CA PHE A 124 -6.55 -8.87 -8.54
C PHE A 124 -7.25 -8.27 -9.76
N LYS A 125 -7.19 -8.96 -10.91
CA LYS A 125 -7.76 -8.49 -12.18
C LYS A 125 -9.29 -8.34 -12.17
N ASN A 126 -9.98 -9.00 -11.25
CA ASN A 126 -11.44 -8.94 -11.04
C ASN A 126 -11.90 -7.75 -10.18
N MET A 127 -11.00 -6.84 -9.75
CA MET A 127 -11.33 -5.74 -8.84
C MET A 127 -12.49 -4.86 -9.34
N ASP A 128 -12.58 -4.58 -10.65
CA ASP A 128 -13.65 -3.76 -11.20
C ASP A 128 -15.03 -4.43 -11.08
N SER A 129 -15.10 -5.75 -11.32
CA SER A 129 -16.34 -6.53 -11.12
C SER A 129 -16.73 -6.54 -9.64
N CYS A 130 -15.75 -6.74 -8.76
CA CYS A 130 -15.93 -6.72 -7.31
C CYS A 130 -16.53 -5.40 -6.79
N MET A 131 -16.07 -4.27 -7.33
CA MET A 131 -16.62 -2.96 -6.99
C MET A 131 -18.05 -2.77 -7.50
N LYS A 132 -18.41 -3.33 -8.65
CA LYS A 132 -19.79 -3.31 -9.17
C LYS A 132 -20.72 -4.14 -8.28
N ASP A 133 -20.32 -5.36 -7.93
CA ASP A 133 -21.11 -6.25 -7.07
C ASP A 133 -21.33 -5.65 -5.67
N SER A 134 -20.27 -5.08 -5.09
CA SER A 134 -20.34 -4.44 -3.77
C SER A 134 -21.32 -3.26 -3.78
N LYS A 135 -21.33 -2.44 -4.84
CA LYS A 135 -22.31 -1.36 -5.01
C LYS A 135 -23.73 -1.89 -5.14
N ASN A 136 -23.95 -2.90 -5.96
CA ASN A 136 -25.28 -3.49 -6.18
C ASN A 136 -25.84 -4.10 -4.89
N ARG A 137 -25.02 -4.81 -4.11
CA ARG A 137 -25.46 -5.37 -2.82
C ARG A 137 -25.76 -4.31 -1.77
N LYS A 138 -24.94 -3.25 -1.69
CA LYS A 138 -25.25 -2.11 -0.81
C LYS A 138 -26.57 -1.44 -1.19
N ALA A 139 -26.82 -1.25 -2.49
CA ALA A 139 -28.07 -0.69 -2.98
C ALA A 139 -29.28 -1.59 -2.66
N ALA A 140 -29.11 -2.92 -2.72
CA ALA A 140 -30.18 -3.87 -2.39
C ALA A 140 -30.46 -4.01 -0.87
N SER A 141 -29.55 -3.53 -0.02
CA SER A 141 -29.70 -3.56 1.44
C SER A 141 -30.23 -2.26 2.06
N LEU A 142 -30.51 -1.25 1.23
CA LEU A 142 -31.17 0.01 1.60
C LEU A 142 -32.69 -0.11 1.40
#